data_AF-A0ABD0X0D3-F1
#
_entry.id   AF-A0ABD0X0D3-F1
#
_cell.length_a   1.000
_cell.length_b   1.000
_cell.length_c   1.000
_cell.angle_alpha   90.00
_cell.angle_beta   90.00
_cell.angle_gamma   90.00
#
_symmetry.space_group_name_H-M   'P 1'
#
loop_
_entity.id
_entity.type
_entity.pdbx_description
1 polymer ?
#
loop_
_entity_poly.entity_id
_entity_poly.type
_entity_poly.pdbx_seq_one_letter_code
_entity_poly.pdbx_strand_id
1 'polypeptide(L)'
;MKAPNPAPVSSLCCFLSLLLWAMCSISSGLIRDEEAPQATTPATIPGYTPMFQPHYTATFSSNESHNASHGEERSASVLACGNKTNLCEIYCDWCEVFPSRIECYSYVYKELCYKTFEKAIEPFNRTDWCNWDNVKSMYNTFTLCTEDIAECLGIPWPNWMVENTFVDIHSTFFLDCPNEALSDPPPSIVFALVMAPICLIPVMVVLVVLKTKNGDGSS
;
A
#
# COMPACT_ATOMS: atom_id res chain seq x y z
N MET A 1 -53.82 -29.46 51.68
CA MET A 1 -53.19 -30.28 50.64
C MET A 1 -52.37 -29.35 49.75
N LYS A 2 -51.04 -29.37 49.89
CA LYS A 2 -50.11 -28.47 49.17
C LYS A 2 -49.43 -29.31 48.09
N ALA A 3 -49.66 -28.97 46.82
CA ALA A 3 -48.97 -29.61 45.70
C ALA A 3 -47.46 -29.27 45.74
N PRO A 4 -46.56 -30.24 45.45
CA PRO A 4 -45.15 -29.94 45.26
C PRO A 4 -44.95 -29.14 43.95
N ASN A 5 -44.23 -28.03 44.03
CA ASN A 5 -43.78 -27.27 42.86
C ASN A 5 -42.78 -28.08 42.02
N PRO A 6 -42.87 -28.06 40.68
CA PRO A 6 -41.86 -28.65 39.83
C PRO A 6 -40.56 -27.84 39.89
N ALA A 7 -39.43 -28.52 40.03
CA ALA A 7 -38.10 -27.91 39.98
C ALA A 7 -37.84 -27.28 38.60
N PRO A 8 -37.06 -26.18 38.51
CA PRO A 8 -36.75 -25.57 37.23
C PRO A 8 -35.84 -26.51 36.44
N VAL A 9 -36.35 -27.01 35.32
CA VAL A 9 -35.56 -27.73 34.33
C VAL A 9 -34.51 -26.75 33.81
N SER A 10 -33.26 -27.03 34.17
CA SER A 10 -32.14 -26.12 33.99
C SER A 10 -31.94 -25.82 32.50
N SER A 11 -32.22 -24.57 32.11
CA SER A 11 -32.02 -24.00 30.75
C SER A 11 -30.63 -24.30 30.19
N LEU A 12 -29.63 -24.49 31.07
CA LEU A 12 -28.28 -24.96 30.75
C LEU A 12 -28.22 -26.26 29.93
N CYS A 13 -29.12 -27.21 30.15
CA CYS A 13 -29.10 -28.49 29.43
C CYS A 13 -29.39 -28.29 27.94
N CYS A 14 -30.31 -27.38 27.61
CA CYS A 14 -30.66 -27.07 26.22
C CYS A 14 -29.52 -26.33 25.51
N PHE A 15 -28.84 -25.40 26.19
CA PHE A 15 -27.70 -24.68 25.63
C PHE A 15 -26.49 -25.59 25.37
N LEU A 16 -26.19 -26.53 26.27
CA LEU A 16 -25.12 -27.52 26.03
C LEU A 16 -25.44 -28.44 24.86
N SER A 17 -26.70 -28.90 24.73
CA SER A 17 -27.13 -29.72 23.59
C SER A 17 -27.05 -28.96 22.26
N LEU A 18 -27.42 -27.68 22.25
CA LEU A 18 -27.29 -26.81 21.07
C LEU A 18 -25.83 -26.53 20.69
N LEU A 19 -24.95 -26.30 21.67
CA LEU A 19 -23.51 -26.13 21.45
C LEU A 19 -22.86 -27.42 20.94
N LEU A 20 -23.20 -28.58 21.51
CA LEU A 20 -22.71 -29.87 21.06
C LEU A 20 -23.22 -30.21 19.64
N TRP A 21 -24.47 -29.88 19.32
CA TRP A 21 -25.03 -30.07 17.98
C TRP A 21 -24.36 -29.15 16.94
N ALA A 22 -24.09 -27.89 17.29
CA ALA A 22 -23.35 -26.95 16.45
C ALA A 22 -21.90 -27.42 16.22
N MET A 23 -21.21 -27.86 17.27
CA MET A 23 -19.82 -28.36 17.16
C MET A 23 -19.72 -29.67 16.35
N CYS A 24 -20.72 -30.54 16.43
CA CYS A 24 -20.78 -31.80 15.65
C CYS A 24 -21.08 -31.54 14.16
N SER A 25 -21.83 -30.48 13.85
CA SER A 25 -22.10 -30.08 12.46
C SER A 25 -20.86 -29.48 11.79
N ILE A 26 -20.01 -28.83 12.58
CA ILE A 26 -18.75 -28.23 12.13
C ILE A 26 -17.67 -29.30 11.88
N SER A 27 -17.54 -30.30 12.77
CA SER A 27 -16.56 -31.39 12.57
C SER A 27 -16.86 -32.23 11.32
N SER A 28 -18.14 -32.36 10.95
CA SER A 28 -18.58 -33.05 9.73
C SER A 28 -18.25 -32.27 8.44
N GLY A 29 -17.95 -30.96 8.53
CA GLY A 29 -17.57 -30.12 7.39
C GLY A 29 -16.06 -30.01 7.13
N LEU A 30 -15.23 -30.50 8.06
CA LEU A 30 -13.75 -30.50 7.95
C LEU A 30 -13.19 -31.75 7.26
N ILE A 31 -14.01 -32.75 6.98
CA ILE A 31 -13.63 -33.97 6.26
C ILE A 31 -14.22 -33.88 4.84
N ARG A 32 -13.67 -32.98 4.02
CA ARG A 32 -13.75 -33.13 2.57
C ARG A 32 -12.34 -32.97 2.05
N ASP A 33 -11.88 -34.06 1.47
CA ASP A 33 -10.49 -34.38 1.21
C ASP A 33 -9.72 -33.29 0.46
N GLU A 34 -8.48 -33.21 0.88
CA GLU A 34 -7.32 -32.65 0.20
C GLU A 34 -7.18 -33.29 -1.19
N GLU A 35 -7.76 -32.65 -2.21
CA GLU A 35 -7.42 -32.90 -3.61
C GLU A 35 -6.55 -31.74 -4.09
N ALA A 36 -5.24 -31.98 -4.14
CA ALA A 36 -4.25 -31.06 -4.66
C ALA A 36 -4.37 -30.92 -6.19
N PRO A 37 -4.55 -29.71 -6.75
CA PRO A 37 -4.31 -29.47 -8.17
C PRO A 37 -2.82 -29.23 -8.39
N GLN A 38 -2.29 -29.97 -9.37
CA GLN A 38 -0.90 -30.01 -9.81
C GLN A 38 -0.30 -28.63 -10.12
N ALA A 39 0.99 -28.52 -9.81
CA ALA A 39 1.86 -27.43 -10.25
C ALA A 39 1.79 -27.25 -11.77
N THR A 40 1.16 -26.17 -12.21
CA THR A 40 1.25 -25.67 -13.58
C THR A 40 2.20 -24.49 -13.56
N THR A 41 3.37 -24.66 -14.17
CA THR A 41 4.30 -23.58 -14.51
C THR A 41 3.66 -22.63 -15.52
N PRO A 42 3.76 -21.31 -15.33
CA PRO A 42 3.61 -20.38 -16.44
C PRO A 42 4.94 -19.69 -16.76
N ALA A 43 5.40 -19.98 -17.97
CA ALA A 43 6.09 -19.12 -18.92
C ALA A 43 7.18 -18.15 -18.41
N THR A 44 8.41 -18.45 -18.83
CA THR A 44 9.49 -17.48 -19.09
C THR A 44 8.95 -16.25 -19.82
N ILE A 45 8.98 -15.09 -19.16
CA ILE A 45 8.79 -13.80 -19.82
C ILE A 45 10.13 -13.41 -20.47
N PRO A 46 10.20 -13.21 -21.80
CA PRO A 46 11.38 -12.66 -22.43
C PRO A 46 11.61 -11.23 -21.96
N GLY A 47 12.88 -10.92 -21.67
CA GLY A 47 13.33 -9.66 -21.08
C GLY A 47 12.71 -8.42 -21.74
N TYR A 48 12.17 -7.56 -20.90
CA TYR A 48 11.76 -6.23 -21.31
C TYR A 48 13.02 -5.36 -21.36
N THR A 49 13.52 -5.11 -22.57
CA THR A 49 14.51 -4.06 -22.81
C THR A 49 13.76 -2.74 -23.00
N PRO A 50 13.90 -1.75 -22.11
CA PRO A 50 13.48 -0.39 -22.45
C PRO A 50 14.54 0.21 -23.38
N MET A 51 14.39 -0.04 -24.67
CA MET A 51 15.07 0.74 -25.70
C MET A 51 14.30 2.03 -25.90
N PHE A 52 14.66 3.08 -25.17
CA PHE A 52 14.31 4.45 -25.56
C PHE A 52 15.43 5.40 -25.16
N GLN A 53 16.22 5.81 -26.15
CA GLN A 53 17.24 6.84 -26.03
C GLN A 53 16.86 7.99 -26.97
N PRO A 54 16.44 9.16 -26.45
CA PRO A 54 16.42 10.36 -27.25
C PRO A 54 17.78 11.04 -27.10
N HIS A 55 18.63 10.89 -28.12
CA HIS A 55 19.75 11.81 -28.31
C HIS A 55 19.18 13.18 -28.70
N TYR A 56 19.31 14.17 -27.83
CA TYR A 56 19.17 15.56 -28.22
C TYR A 56 20.55 16.23 -28.17
N THR A 57 21.09 16.55 -29.34
CA THR A 57 22.23 17.45 -29.49
C THR A 57 21.72 18.87 -29.44
N ALA A 58 21.83 19.53 -28.30
CA ALA A 58 21.59 20.97 -28.20
C ALA A 58 22.89 21.72 -28.53
N THR A 59 22.93 22.38 -29.69
CA THR A 59 24.01 23.31 -30.06
C THR A 59 23.71 24.65 -29.41
N PHE A 60 24.53 25.09 -28.45
CA PHE A 60 24.37 26.39 -27.79
C PHE A 60 24.99 27.48 -28.68
N SER A 61 24.17 28.43 -29.14
CA SER A 61 24.64 29.67 -29.74
C SER A 61 24.02 30.85 -29.01
N SER A 62 24.90 31.81 -28.73
CA SER A 62 24.78 32.96 -27.85
C SER A 62 23.82 34.06 -28.34
N ASN A 63 23.16 34.77 -27.43
CA ASN A 63 23.32 36.22 -27.20
C ASN A 63 22.12 36.83 -26.44
N GLU A 64 22.51 37.76 -25.56
CA GLU A 64 21.72 38.70 -24.76
C GLU A 64 20.82 39.61 -25.61
N SER A 65 19.59 39.90 -25.15
CA SER A 65 19.02 41.26 -25.04
C SER A 65 17.53 41.27 -24.68
N HIS A 66 17.19 42.05 -23.65
CA HIS A 66 15.83 42.43 -23.28
C HIS A 66 15.22 43.37 -24.33
N ASN A 67 14.00 43.09 -24.81
CA ASN A 67 12.99 44.13 -25.02
C ASN A 67 11.58 43.54 -25.17
N ALA A 68 10.61 44.20 -24.56
CA ALA A 68 9.19 43.86 -24.65
C ALA A 68 8.56 44.42 -25.93
N SER A 69 7.70 43.65 -26.61
CA SER A 69 6.33 44.03 -27.00
C SER A 69 5.76 43.20 -28.17
N HIS A 70 4.47 42.88 -28.03
CA HIS A 70 3.46 42.55 -29.05
C HIS A 70 3.61 41.28 -29.91
N GLY A 71 2.91 40.22 -29.46
CA GLY A 71 1.86 39.54 -30.21
C GLY A 71 2.28 38.55 -31.30
N GLU A 72 2.29 37.25 -30.97
CA GLU A 72 1.77 36.21 -31.88
C GLU A 72 1.40 34.96 -31.05
N GLU A 73 0.20 34.42 -31.28
CA GLU A 73 -0.36 33.28 -30.55
C GLU A 73 0.49 32.01 -30.72
N ARG A 74 1.29 31.69 -29.70
CA ARG A 74 1.74 30.31 -29.46
C ARG A 74 0.91 29.76 -28.30
N SER A 75 -0.15 29.05 -28.65
CA SER A 75 -1.04 28.35 -27.72
C SER A 75 -0.29 27.20 -27.04
N ALA A 76 0.48 27.53 -26.01
CA ALA A 76 0.88 26.61 -24.95
C ALA A 76 0.25 27.17 -23.67
N SER A 77 -0.81 26.52 -23.21
CA SER A 77 -1.60 26.85 -22.04
C SER A 77 -0.80 27.52 -20.90
N VAL A 78 -1.03 28.82 -20.69
CA VAL A 78 -0.58 29.56 -19.52
C VAL A 78 -1.35 29.03 -18.31
N LEU A 79 -0.94 27.87 -17.82
CA LEU A 79 -1.22 27.46 -16.46
C LEU A 79 -0.19 28.20 -15.61
N ALA A 80 -0.68 29.00 -14.66
CA ALA A 80 0.17 29.81 -13.80
C ALA A 80 1.15 28.91 -13.04
N CYS A 81 2.37 29.42 -12.83
CA CYS A 81 3.34 28.78 -11.95
C CYS A 81 2.74 28.64 -10.55
N GLY A 82 2.97 27.50 -9.88
CA GLY A 82 2.57 27.30 -8.50
C GLY A 82 3.29 28.28 -7.56
N ASN A 83 2.74 28.49 -6.35
CA ASN A 83 3.31 29.39 -5.34
C ASN A 83 3.57 28.70 -3.99
N LYS A 84 3.56 27.36 -3.95
CA LYS A 84 3.69 26.58 -2.72
C LYS A 84 5.05 26.76 -2.06
N THR A 85 6.11 26.86 -2.87
CA THR A 85 7.48 27.04 -2.40
C THR A 85 8.17 28.12 -3.23
N ASN A 86 9.18 28.77 -2.64
CA ASN A 86 10.02 29.74 -3.36
C ASN A 86 10.85 29.08 -4.48
N LEU A 87 10.89 27.73 -4.51
CA LEU A 87 11.53 26.95 -5.56
C LEU A 87 10.67 26.86 -6.82
N CYS A 88 9.36 27.11 -6.73
CA CYS A 88 8.47 27.07 -7.88
C CYS A 88 8.89 28.06 -8.96
N GLU A 89 9.25 29.29 -8.58
CA GLU A 89 9.73 30.29 -9.55
C GLU A 89 10.96 29.79 -10.30
N ILE A 90 11.91 29.15 -9.59
CA ILE A 90 13.12 28.58 -10.19
C ILE A 90 12.77 27.48 -11.20
N TYR A 91 11.87 26.56 -10.84
CA TYR A 91 11.45 25.49 -11.75
C TYR A 91 10.72 26.04 -12.97
N CYS A 92 9.86 27.04 -12.78
CA CYS A 92 9.15 27.68 -13.87
C CYS A 92 10.09 28.41 -14.84
N ASP A 93 11.08 29.16 -14.32
CA ASP A 93 12.14 29.79 -15.11
C ASP A 93 12.93 28.76 -15.93
N TRP A 94 13.37 27.67 -15.30
CA TRP A 94 14.09 26.59 -16.00
C TRP A 94 13.24 25.95 -17.10
N CYS A 95 11.93 25.90 -16.90
CA CYS A 95 11.01 25.30 -17.85
C CYS A 95 10.62 26.21 -19.03
N GLU A 96 10.92 27.51 -19.00
CA GLU A 96 10.66 28.41 -20.13
C GLU A 96 11.44 28.01 -21.39
N VAL A 97 12.60 27.37 -21.22
CA VAL A 97 13.48 26.95 -22.31
C VAL A 97 13.01 25.66 -22.99
N PHE A 98 12.10 24.91 -22.36
CA PHE A 98 11.61 23.63 -22.88
C PHE A 98 10.36 23.80 -23.75
N PRO A 99 10.18 22.97 -24.79
CA PRO A 99 9.02 23.09 -25.68
C PRO A 99 7.70 22.68 -25.00
N SER A 100 7.75 21.88 -23.93
CA SER A 100 6.58 21.55 -23.12
C SER A 100 6.95 21.44 -21.64
N ARG A 101 5.99 21.75 -20.75
CA ARG A 101 6.15 21.56 -19.30
C ARG A 101 6.38 20.10 -18.92
N ILE A 102 5.82 19.14 -19.67
CA ILE A 102 6.03 17.71 -19.42
C ILE A 102 7.48 17.31 -19.73
N GLU A 103 8.07 17.83 -20.81
CA GLU A 103 9.50 17.58 -21.11
C GLU A 103 10.41 18.21 -20.07
N CYS A 104 10.14 19.44 -19.64
CA CYS A 104 10.89 20.05 -18.55
C CYS A 104 10.77 19.23 -17.27
N TYR A 105 9.54 18.84 -16.90
CA TYR A 105 9.28 18.01 -15.73
C TYR A 105 10.13 16.75 -15.80
N SER A 106 10.16 16.04 -16.93
CA SER A 106 11.01 14.86 -17.12
C SER A 106 12.49 15.11 -16.87
N TYR A 107 13.00 16.25 -17.34
CA TYR A 107 14.41 16.61 -17.17
C TYR A 107 14.73 16.93 -15.71
N VAL A 108 13.97 17.85 -15.11
CA VAL A 108 14.15 18.29 -13.72
C VAL A 108 13.95 17.12 -12.75
N TYR A 109 12.93 16.29 -12.99
CA TYR A 109 12.67 15.04 -12.29
C TYR A 109 13.90 14.14 -12.24
N LYS A 110 14.52 13.88 -13.40
CA LYS A 110 15.65 12.97 -13.52
C LYS A 110 16.87 13.53 -12.79
N GLU A 111 17.14 14.82 -12.99
CA GLU A 111 18.33 15.47 -12.47
C GLU A 111 18.26 15.75 -10.96
N LEU A 112 17.10 16.14 -10.44
CA LEU A 112 16.94 16.54 -9.04
C LEU A 112 16.40 15.44 -8.14
N CYS A 113 15.35 14.74 -8.57
CA CYS A 113 14.70 13.74 -7.72
C CYS A 113 15.35 12.38 -7.87
N TYR A 114 15.41 11.85 -9.11
CA TYR A 114 15.84 10.47 -9.35
C TYR A 114 17.33 10.26 -9.04
N LYS A 115 18.23 11.13 -9.52
CA LYS A 115 19.66 11.05 -9.18
C LYS A 115 19.95 11.17 -7.69
N THR A 116 19.16 11.98 -6.97
CA THR A 116 19.29 12.10 -5.51
C THR A 116 18.84 10.82 -4.82
N PHE A 117 17.74 10.23 -5.28
CA PHE A 117 17.28 8.91 -4.81
C PHE A 117 18.34 7.83 -5.05
N GLU A 118 18.90 7.73 -6.26
CA GLU A 118 19.93 6.73 -6.59
C GLU A 118 21.17 6.85 -5.69
N LYS A 119 21.69 8.07 -5.51
CA LYS A 119 22.84 8.30 -4.61
C LYS A 119 22.55 7.94 -3.18
N ALA A 120 21.31 8.12 -2.77
CA ALA A 120 20.92 7.93 -1.40
C ALA A 120 20.69 6.43 -1.13
N ILE A 121 20.19 5.65 -2.10
CA ILE A 121 20.02 4.20 -1.97
C ILE A 121 21.31 3.40 -2.18
N GLU A 122 22.29 3.95 -2.92
CA GLU A 122 23.61 3.37 -3.22
C GLU A 122 24.37 2.77 -2.01
N PRO A 123 24.39 3.38 -0.80
CA PRO A 123 25.12 2.85 0.34
C PRO A 123 24.51 1.59 0.97
N PHE A 124 23.26 1.26 0.62
CA PHE A 124 22.54 0.12 1.18
C PHE A 124 22.81 -1.14 0.37
N ASN A 125 22.93 -2.27 1.06
CA ASN A 125 23.04 -3.57 0.38
C ASN A 125 21.66 -4.08 -0.04
N ARG A 126 21.65 -5.10 -0.92
CA ARG A 126 20.42 -5.72 -1.43
C ARG A 126 19.49 -6.27 -0.33
N THR A 127 20.05 -6.78 0.76
CA THR A 127 19.28 -7.21 1.95
C THR A 127 18.66 -6.04 2.70
N ASP A 128 19.33 -4.89 2.72
CA ASP A 128 18.88 -3.70 3.44
C ASP A 128 17.80 -2.95 2.66
N TRP A 129 17.78 -3.07 1.33
CA TRP A 129 16.70 -2.55 0.46
C TRP A 129 15.36 -3.16 0.86
N CYS A 130 15.31 -4.45 1.17
CA CYS A 130 14.05 -5.12 1.53
C CYS A 130 13.50 -4.73 2.91
N ASN A 131 14.26 -3.99 3.73
CA ASN A 131 13.74 -3.45 4.97
C ASN A 131 13.10 -2.08 4.71
N TRP A 132 11.77 -2.01 4.81
CA TRP A 132 11.01 -0.77 4.61
C TRP A 132 11.50 0.37 5.52
N ASP A 133 11.93 0.09 6.74
CA ASP A 133 12.42 1.13 7.65
C ASP A 133 13.69 1.83 7.16
N ASN A 134 14.51 1.15 6.37
CA ASN A 134 15.71 1.71 5.78
C ASN A 134 15.39 2.60 4.57
N VAL A 135 14.44 2.19 3.73
CA VAL A 135 14.15 2.86 2.45
C VAL A 135 13.04 3.91 2.52
N LYS A 136 12.16 3.85 3.52
CA LYS A 136 10.98 4.73 3.63
C LYS A 136 11.30 6.21 3.56
N SER A 137 12.41 6.63 4.18
CA SER A 137 12.82 8.05 4.22
C SER A 137 13.20 8.56 2.82
N MET A 138 13.88 7.70 2.07
CA MET A 138 14.41 8.00 0.73
C MET A 138 13.26 8.07 -0.28
N TYR A 139 12.35 7.10 -0.19
CA TYR A 139 11.10 7.11 -0.95
C TYR A 139 10.25 8.32 -0.64
N ASN A 140 10.07 8.66 0.63
CA ASN A 140 9.29 9.84 1.01
C ASN A 140 9.91 11.13 0.43
N THR A 141 11.23 11.27 0.53
CA THR A 141 11.95 12.41 -0.05
C THR A 141 11.79 12.47 -1.57
N PHE A 142 11.90 11.31 -2.23
CA PHE A 142 11.69 11.20 -3.67
C PHE A 142 10.27 11.58 -4.08
N THR A 143 9.24 11.01 -3.44
CA THR A 143 7.83 11.31 -3.69
C THR A 143 7.56 12.81 -3.54
N LEU A 144 7.96 13.41 -2.42
CA LEU A 144 7.78 14.84 -2.15
C LEU A 144 8.47 15.72 -3.21
N CYS A 145 9.70 15.37 -3.61
CA CYS A 145 10.40 16.07 -4.68
C CYS A 145 9.61 16.08 -5.99
N THR A 146 9.04 14.93 -6.37
CA THR A 146 8.28 14.80 -7.62
C THR A 146 6.93 15.51 -7.57
N GLU A 147 6.26 15.45 -6.41
CA GLU A 147 4.99 16.13 -6.16
C GLU A 147 5.18 17.66 -6.17
N ASP A 148 6.17 18.18 -5.46
CA ASP A 148 6.43 19.62 -5.38
C ASP A 148 6.75 20.22 -6.75
N ILE A 149 7.58 19.55 -7.57
CA ILE A 149 7.86 20.05 -8.94
C ILE A 149 6.61 19.97 -9.80
N ALA A 150 5.83 18.88 -9.71
CA ALA A 150 4.60 18.73 -10.49
C ALA A 150 3.60 19.84 -10.15
N GLU A 151 3.40 20.14 -8.87
CA GLU A 151 2.55 21.24 -8.41
C GLU A 151 3.07 22.61 -8.88
N CYS A 152 4.38 22.86 -8.80
CA CYS A 152 4.97 24.12 -9.29
C CYS A 152 4.73 24.32 -10.80
N LEU A 153 4.80 23.24 -11.59
CA LEU A 153 4.54 23.27 -13.04
C LEU A 153 3.06 23.10 -13.41
N GLY A 154 2.18 22.97 -12.41
CA GLY A 154 0.75 22.72 -12.57
C GLY A 154 0.44 21.40 -13.32
N ILE A 155 1.31 20.41 -13.19
CA ILE A 155 1.11 19.07 -13.75
C ILE A 155 0.39 18.22 -12.70
N PRO A 156 -0.69 17.49 -13.06
CA PRO A 156 -1.32 16.56 -12.15
C PRO A 156 -0.34 15.49 -11.65
N TRP A 157 -0.40 15.22 -10.35
CA TRP A 157 0.33 14.14 -9.71
C TRP A 157 -0.67 13.18 -9.04
N PRO A 158 -0.53 11.85 -9.18
CA PRO A 158 0.46 11.16 -10.01
C PRO A 158 0.19 11.28 -11.52
N ASN A 159 1.19 10.91 -12.32
CA ASN A 159 1.09 10.84 -13.78
C ASN A 159 1.85 9.61 -14.32
N TRP A 160 1.62 9.26 -15.59
CA TRP A 160 2.17 8.05 -16.22
C TRP A 160 3.70 7.93 -16.13
N MET A 161 4.41 9.07 -16.14
CA MET A 161 5.88 9.08 -16.04
C MET A 161 6.31 8.66 -14.63
N VAL A 162 5.70 9.25 -13.61
CA VAL A 162 5.96 8.89 -12.21
C VAL A 162 5.59 7.44 -11.97
N GLU A 163 4.41 7.00 -12.42
CA GLU A 163 3.97 5.60 -12.29
C GLU A 163 4.99 4.63 -12.89
N ASN A 164 5.44 4.87 -14.12
CA ASN A 164 6.41 4.00 -14.78
C ASN A 164 7.77 3.99 -14.05
N THR A 165 8.22 5.12 -13.52
CA THR A 165 9.46 5.12 -12.74
C THR A 165 9.29 4.40 -11.40
N PHE A 166 8.16 4.53 -10.72
CA PHE A 166 7.93 3.76 -9.50
C PHE A 166 8.01 2.25 -9.81
N VAL A 167 7.43 1.79 -10.91
CA VAL A 167 7.58 0.40 -11.37
C VAL A 167 9.05 0.06 -11.65
N ASP A 168 9.77 0.94 -12.35
CA ASP A 168 11.19 0.75 -12.68
C ASP A 168 12.07 0.63 -11.42
N ILE A 169 11.87 1.51 -10.43
CA ILE A 169 12.53 1.45 -9.13
C ILE A 169 12.24 0.12 -8.43
N HIS A 170 10.97 -0.32 -8.40
CA HIS A 170 10.60 -1.61 -7.80
C HIS A 170 11.29 -2.79 -8.52
N SER A 171 11.36 -2.76 -9.85
CA SER A 171 12.03 -3.80 -10.62
C SER A 171 13.56 -3.77 -10.52
N THR A 172 14.16 -2.62 -10.23
CA THR A 172 15.62 -2.45 -10.16
C THR A 172 16.15 -2.77 -8.77
N PHE A 173 15.54 -2.22 -7.72
CA PHE A 173 16.04 -2.30 -6.36
C PHE A 173 15.29 -3.34 -5.50
N PHE A 174 14.02 -3.64 -5.80
CA PHE A 174 13.15 -4.42 -4.92
C PHE A 174 12.68 -5.75 -5.51
N LEU A 175 13.20 -6.16 -6.67
CA LEU A 175 12.76 -7.36 -7.39
C LEU A 175 12.80 -8.65 -6.55
N ASP A 176 13.85 -8.80 -5.73
CA ASP A 176 14.09 -10.00 -4.93
C ASP A 176 13.55 -9.88 -3.50
N CYS A 177 12.88 -8.77 -3.18
CA CYS A 177 12.34 -8.58 -1.84
C CYS A 177 11.10 -9.46 -1.63
N PRO A 178 10.95 -10.06 -0.44
CA PRO A 178 9.77 -10.84 -0.14
C PRO A 178 8.56 -9.91 -0.21
N ASN A 179 7.55 -10.32 -0.97
CA ASN A 179 6.25 -9.64 -0.91
C ASN A 179 5.62 -9.98 0.44
N GLU A 180 5.85 -9.13 1.44
CA GLU A 180 5.00 -9.02 2.62
C GLU A 180 3.67 -8.38 2.22
N ALA A 181 3.00 -8.96 1.23
CA ALA A 181 1.57 -8.81 1.15
C ALA A 181 1.07 -9.27 2.52
N LEU A 182 0.34 -8.38 3.22
CA LEU A 182 -0.49 -8.72 4.37
C LEU A 182 -1.42 -9.85 3.92
N SER A 183 -0.87 -11.05 3.94
CA SER A 183 -1.55 -12.26 3.52
C SER A 183 -2.56 -12.45 4.62
N ASP A 184 -3.83 -12.51 4.24
CA ASP A 184 -4.87 -12.86 5.18
C ASP A 184 -4.40 -14.11 5.94
N PRO A 185 -4.48 -14.10 7.29
CA PRO A 185 -4.04 -15.24 8.06
C PRO A 185 -4.76 -16.49 7.55
N PRO A 186 -4.08 -17.66 7.51
CA PRO A 186 -4.66 -18.90 7.00
C PRO A 186 -6.11 -19.09 7.49
N PRO A 187 -7.04 -19.59 6.65
CA PRO A 187 -8.46 -19.71 7.00
C PRO A 187 -8.72 -20.43 8.33
N SER A 188 -7.83 -21.36 8.71
CA SER A 188 -7.84 -22.06 9.99
C SER A 188 -7.63 -21.16 11.21
N ILE A 189 -6.75 -20.15 11.12
CA ILE A 189 -6.49 -19.19 12.20
C ILE A 189 -7.69 -18.24 12.35
N VAL A 190 -8.20 -17.73 11.22
CA VAL A 190 -9.42 -16.90 11.22
C VAL A 190 -10.59 -17.66 11.84
N PHE A 191 -10.76 -18.93 11.47
CA PHE A 191 -11.78 -19.79 12.05
C PHE A 191 -11.61 -19.99 13.56
N ALA A 192 -10.39 -20.27 14.04
CA ALA A 192 -10.11 -20.41 15.46
C ALA A 192 -10.42 -19.11 16.24
N LEU A 193 -10.08 -17.94 15.68
CA LEU A 193 -10.35 -16.64 16.27
C LEU A 193 -11.86 -16.32 16.34
N VAL A 194 -12.66 -16.83 15.40
CA VAL A 194 -14.13 -16.70 15.44
C VAL A 194 -14.76 -17.70 16.41
N MET A 195 -14.25 -18.93 16.49
CA MET A 195 -14.77 -19.96 17.40
C MET A 195 -14.44 -19.68 18.87
N ALA A 196 -13.30 -19.09 19.16
CA ALA A 196 -12.88 -18.74 20.53
C ALA A 196 -13.94 -17.92 21.30
N PRO A 197 -14.42 -16.75 20.82
CA PRO A 197 -15.45 -15.99 21.52
C PRO A 197 -16.78 -16.73 21.60
N ILE A 198 -17.18 -17.50 20.57
CA ILE A 198 -18.42 -18.30 20.58
C ILE A 198 -18.41 -19.33 21.72
N CYS A 199 -17.25 -19.94 22.00
CA CYS A 199 -17.10 -20.91 23.09
C CYS A 199 -16.86 -20.25 24.46
N LEU A 200 -16.16 -19.11 24.50
CA LEU A 200 -15.82 -18.44 25.76
C LEU A 200 -17.02 -17.74 26.40
N ILE A 201 -17.91 -17.11 25.62
CA ILE A 201 -19.11 -16.44 26.13
C ILE A 201 -19.99 -17.37 26.99
N PRO A 202 -20.42 -18.56 26.53
CA PRO A 202 -21.25 -19.45 27.34
C PRO A 202 -20.51 -20.00 28.55
N VAL A 203 -19.21 -20.28 28.45
CA VAL A 203 -18.39 -20.69 29.60
C VAL A 203 -18.40 -19.60 30.68
N MET A 204 -18.18 -18.34 30.29
CA MET A 204 -18.22 -17.22 31.23
C MET A 204 -19.59 -17.06 31.89
N VAL A 205 -20.68 -17.18 31.12
CA VAL A 205 -22.04 -17.14 31.66
C VAL A 205 -22.27 -18.26 32.69
N VAL A 206 -21.86 -19.50 32.39
CA VAL A 206 -21.98 -20.63 33.32
C VAL A 206 -21.16 -20.40 34.59
N LEU A 207 -19.92 -19.90 34.46
CA LEU A 207 -19.06 -19.60 35.60
C LEU A 207 -19.68 -18.52 36.51
N VAL A 208 -20.28 -17.47 35.94
CA VAL A 208 -20.97 -16.43 36.71
C VAL A 208 -22.17 -17.01 37.45
N VAL A 209 -23.02 -17.81 36.80
CA VAL A 209 -24.21 -18.41 37.41
C VAL A 209 -23.85 -19.40 38.52
N LEU A 210 -22.80 -20.19 38.34
CA LEU A 210 -22.30 -21.09 39.38
C LEU A 210 -21.75 -20.30 40.57
N LYS A 211 -20.98 -19.24 40.31
CA LYS A 211 -20.44 -18.37 41.37
C LYS A 211 -21.54 -17.69 42.17
N THR A 212 -22.58 -17.17 41.52
CA THR A 212 -23.71 -16.56 42.23
C THR A 212 -24.50 -17.60 43.03
N LYS A 213 -24.69 -18.81 42.51
CA LYS A 213 -25.42 -19.87 43.23
C LYS A 213 -24.67 -20.40 44.47
N ASN A 214 -23.34 -20.43 44.43
CA ASN A 214 -22.51 -20.91 45.53
C ASN A 214 -22.07 -19.79 46.51
N GLY A 215 -22.22 -18.51 46.13
CA GLY A 215 -21.92 -17.35 46.98
C GLY A 215 -22.97 -17.07 48.06
N ASP A 216 -24.22 -17.52 47.86
CA ASP A 216 -25.32 -17.34 48.83
C ASP A 216 -25.37 -18.44 49.91
N GLY A 217 -24.42 -19.38 49.88
CA GLY A 217 -24.33 -20.51 50.83
C GLY A 217 -23.36 -20.31 52.00
N SER A 218 -22.70 -19.16 52.09
CA SER A 218 -21.84 -18.80 53.23
C SER A 218 -22.23 -17.43 53.80
N SER A 219 -23.36 -17.38 54.50
CA SER A 219 -23.64 -16.40 55.57
C SER A 219 -24.62 -17.03 56.56
#